data_AF-A0A9R1F565-F1
#
_entry.id   AF-A0A9R1F565-F1
#
_cell.length_a   1.000
_cell.length_b   1.000
_cell.length_c   1.000
_cell.angle_alpha   90.00
_cell.angle_beta   90.00
_cell.angle_gamma   90.00
#
_symmetry.space_group_name_H-M   'P 1'
#
loop_
_entity.id
_entity.type
_entity.pdbx_description
1 polymer ?
#
loop_
_entity_poly.entity_id
_entity_poly.type
_entity_poly.pdbx_seq_one_letter_code
_entity_poly.pdbx_strand_id
1 'polypeptide(L)'
;MVGFFRSGNLASRVFDRQFLSPRPGATVNTVRQFYENLVPSYTIYDIDCPDYSFRKFTDDGKYLVAFSRNHQDLIVYRPIWLTFSCHEECDSHDLPANAERFDSFFKQLYSISLASSNEYICEDFFLYMECHQYGLFATSTARSNESSVTEGAIHGVPSIEKITFYLVRLEDGAILDEKAFCNDFINLAHSIGAYLYEDLVCIVSLRYQTIHVLQIRDSGSLVEVRRIGAFCREDDELFLYSHGQAAQGSSFLPGIKQRLLSFIFRKTWNEEPDQALRVQHLKKKFYFHFQDYVDLIIWKVTRSTDQNLAFFAVYNMETTEIVSLYQNSSEELYSLFEHYYDHFHANPQNSLHEKFISSNPNSVHAPDQLRTIKSKASSPSQFVKKMMASLPYTCQSQSPSPYFDLSIFRYDEKLFSAIDRHRHCTEHPIKFISVRQPNVVKFKIKPGSDSGASDSRGKRISSLFHPFFPLALSIQQTNMQPTVVNVHFRR
;
A
#
# COMPACT_ATOMS: atom_id res chain seq x y z
N MET A 1 -8.47 -5.28 -37.02
CA MET A 1 -9.51 -6.26 -36.69
C MET A 1 -8.79 -7.50 -36.16
N VAL A 2 -8.49 -7.53 -34.85
CA VAL A 2 -7.66 -8.58 -34.23
C VAL A 2 -8.61 -9.67 -33.75
N GLY A 3 -8.44 -10.89 -34.27
CA GLY A 3 -9.24 -12.04 -33.87
C GLY A 3 -8.98 -12.39 -32.40
N PHE A 4 -9.98 -12.16 -31.54
CA PHE A 4 -9.98 -12.72 -30.19
C PHE A 4 -10.07 -14.23 -30.30
N PHE A 5 -8.93 -14.93 -30.12
CA PHE A 5 -8.95 -16.36 -29.86
C PHE A 5 -9.77 -16.59 -28.58
N ARG A 6 -11.00 -17.10 -28.73
CA ARG A 6 -11.82 -17.52 -27.60
C ARG A 6 -11.12 -18.70 -26.92
N SER A 7 -10.77 -18.53 -25.64
CA SER A 7 -10.25 -19.60 -24.79
C SER A 7 -11.16 -20.84 -24.86
N GLY A 8 -10.58 -22.02 -25.09
CA GLY A 8 -11.30 -23.29 -25.05
C GLY A 8 -11.71 -23.71 -23.63
N ASN A 9 -11.18 -23.04 -22.60
CA ASN A 9 -11.47 -23.32 -21.20
C ASN A 9 -12.80 -22.67 -20.77
N LEU A 10 -13.77 -23.48 -20.35
CA LEU A 10 -15.10 -23.03 -19.93
C LEU A 10 -15.04 -22.05 -18.75
N ALA A 11 -14.19 -22.30 -17.77
CA ALA A 11 -14.04 -21.41 -16.61
C ALA A 11 -13.55 -20.03 -17.07
N SER A 12 -12.51 -19.98 -17.90
CA SER A 12 -12.01 -18.73 -18.51
C SER A 12 -13.12 -17.97 -19.23
N ARG A 13 -13.96 -18.65 -20.03
CA ARG A 13 -15.11 -18.00 -20.70
C ARG A 13 -16.18 -17.49 -19.72
N VAL A 14 -16.41 -18.18 -18.61
CA VAL A 14 -17.34 -17.74 -17.56
C VAL A 14 -16.80 -16.49 -16.87
N PHE A 15 -15.51 -16.47 -16.53
CA PHE A 15 -14.83 -15.28 -16.02
C PHE A 15 -14.93 -14.12 -17.02
N ASP A 16 -14.56 -14.30 -18.29
CA ASP A 16 -14.66 -13.26 -19.31
C ASP A 16 -16.08 -12.68 -19.40
N ARG A 17 -17.11 -13.55 -19.37
CA ARG A 17 -18.51 -13.11 -19.37
C ARG A 17 -18.88 -12.27 -18.13
N GLN A 18 -18.39 -12.63 -16.95
CA GLN A 18 -18.73 -11.92 -15.71
C GLN A 18 -17.94 -10.63 -15.53
N PHE A 19 -16.68 -10.56 -15.96
CA PHE A 19 -15.77 -9.43 -15.70
C PHE A 19 -15.61 -8.49 -16.89
N LEU A 20 -15.52 -9.00 -18.11
CA LEU A 20 -15.24 -8.20 -19.31
C LEU A 20 -16.51 -7.76 -20.05
N SER A 21 -17.66 -8.40 -19.79
CA SER A 21 -18.93 -8.06 -20.45
C SER A 21 -20.15 -8.14 -19.52
N PRO A 22 -20.12 -7.47 -18.35
CA PRO A 22 -21.25 -7.51 -17.43
C PRO A 22 -22.44 -6.69 -17.95
N ARG A 23 -23.65 -7.03 -17.50
CA ARG A 23 -24.85 -6.23 -17.82
C ARG A 23 -24.72 -4.83 -17.19
N PRO A 24 -25.09 -3.73 -17.91
CA PRO A 24 -25.02 -2.37 -17.38
C PRO A 24 -25.73 -2.25 -16.02
N GLY A 25 -25.12 -1.58 -15.06
CA GLY A 25 -25.71 -1.30 -13.73
C GLY A 25 -25.79 -2.47 -12.74
N ALA A 26 -25.43 -3.71 -13.13
CA ALA A 26 -25.50 -4.89 -12.25
C ALA A 26 -24.13 -5.49 -11.86
N THR A 27 -23.04 -4.91 -12.38
CA THR A 27 -21.70 -5.53 -12.41
C THR A 27 -21.21 -6.04 -11.05
N VAL A 28 -21.21 -5.19 -10.01
CA VAL A 28 -20.67 -5.54 -8.69
C VAL A 28 -21.50 -6.62 -7.99
N ASN A 29 -22.82 -6.47 -7.96
CA ASN A 29 -23.69 -7.40 -7.23
C ASN A 29 -23.75 -8.78 -7.90
N THR A 30 -23.71 -8.83 -9.24
CA THR A 30 -23.62 -10.11 -9.97
C THR A 30 -22.28 -10.80 -9.70
N VAL A 31 -21.17 -10.05 -9.67
CA VAL A 31 -19.87 -10.63 -9.34
C VAL A 31 -19.79 -11.08 -7.88
N ARG A 32 -20.37 -10.34 -6.93
CA ARG A 32 -20.49 -10.78 -5.52
C ARG A 32 -21.24 -12.12 -5.42
N GLN A 33 -22.38 -12.25 -6.09
CA GLN A 33 -23.14 -13.51 -6.17
C GLN A 33 -22.34 -14.66 -6.80
N PHE A 34 -21.47 -14.36 -7.76
CA PHE A 34 -20.59 -15.34 -8.37
C PHE A 34 -19.57 -15.87 -7.35
N TYR A 35 -18.90 -14.99 -6.61
CA TYR A 35 -17.92 -15.38 -5.57
C TYR A 35 -18.53 -15.98 -4.30
N GLU A 36 -19.83 -15.77 -4.02
CA GLU A 36 -20.56 -16.51 -2.99
C GLU A 36 -20.55 -18.03 -3.23
N ASN A 37 -20.34 -18.46 -4.48
CA ASN A 37 -20.42 -19.85 -4.89
C ASN A 37 -19.11 -20.38 -5.48
N LEU A 38 -18.28 -19.50 -6.04
CA LEU A 38 -16.95 -19.85 -6.51
C LEU A 38 -15.89 -19.52 -5.45
N VAL A 39 -15.61 -20.50 -4.59
CA VAL A 39 -14.67 -20.39 -3.46
C VAL A 39 -13.60 -21.49 -3.54
N PRO A 40 -12.40 -21.29 -2.96
CA PRO A 40 -11.45 -22.37 -2.79
C PRO A 40 -12.08 -23.58 -2.08
N SER A 41 -11.86 -24.78 -2.61
CA SER A 41 -12.46 -26.02 -2.11
C SER A 41 -11.46 -27.16 -1.91
N TYR A 42 -10.21 -26.97 -2.32
CA TYR A 42 -9.14 -27.94 -2.19
C TYR A 42 -7.85 -27.23 -1.75
N THR A 43 -6.97 -27.93 -1.04
CA THR A 43 -5.67 -27.41 -0.59
C THR A 43 -4.59 -28.44 -0.87
N ILE A 44 -3.53 -28.02 -1.56
CA ILE A 44 -2.26 -28.74 -1.60
C ILE A 44 -1.37 -28.11 -0.53
N TYR A 45 -0.99 -28.92 0.45
CA TYR A 45 -0.09 -28.48 1.51
C TYR A 45 1.36 -28.71 1.09
N ASP A 46 2.25 -27.80 1.51
CA ASP A 46 3.70 -27.89 1.31
C ASP A 46 4.06 -28.20 -0.16
N ILE A 47 3.57 -27.34 -1.05
CA ILE A 47 3.82 -27.47 -2.48
C ILE A 47 5.33 -27.31 -2.76
N ASP A 48 5.87 -28.13 -3.67
CA ASP A 48 7.25 -28.01 -4.11
C ASP A 48 7.45 -26.67 -4.82
N CYS A 49 8.05 -25.71 -4.10
CA CYS A 49 8.20 -24.33 -4.54
C CYS A 49 9.61 -23.80 -4.27
N PRO A 50 10.09 -22.85 -5.10
CA PRO A 50 11.35 -22.19 -4.83
C PRO A 50 11.26 -21.35 -3.55
N ASP A 51 12.36 -21.30 -2.80
CA ASP A 51 12.46 -20.56 -1.55
C ASP A 51 12.61 -19.05 -1.83
N TYR A 52 11.49 -18.43 -2.22
CA TYR A 52 11.38 -17.01 -2.57
C TYR A 52 10.46 -16.25 -1.60
N SER A 53 10.70 -14.95 -1.48
CA SER A 53 9.81 -14.03 -0.77
C SER A 53 8.68 -13.59 -1.70
N PHE A 54 7.53 -14.27 -1.63
CA PHE A 54 6.36 -13.91 -2.43
C PHE A 54 5.70 -12.63 -1.89
N ARG A 55 5.61 -11.61 -2.73
CA ARG A 55 5.21 -10.27 -2.32
C ARG A 55 3.71 -10.03 -2.40
N LYS A 56 3.15 -9.96 -3.62
CA LYS A 56 1.71 -9.78 -3.88
C LYS A 56 1.35 -10.10 -5.33
N PHE A 57 0.06 -10.31 -5.57
CA PHE A 57 -0.53 -10.26 -6.90
C PHE A 57 -0.72 -8.80 -7.34
N THR A 58 -0.59 -8.52 -8.63
CA THR A 58 -1.13 -7.28 -9.21
C THR A 58 -2.66 -7.30 -9.17
N ASP A 59 -3.30 -6.13 -9.09
CA ASP A 59 -4.77 -6.07 -8.93
C ASP A 59 -5.53 -6.64 -10.15
N ASP A 60 -4.90 -6.64 -11.33
CA ASP A 60 -5.40 -7.32 -12.52
C ASP A 60 -5.21 -8.85 -12.51
N GLY A 61 -4.54 -9.39 -11.48
CA GLY A 61 -4.27 -10.81 -11.31
C GLY A 61 -3.32 -11.40 -12.36
N LYS A 62 -2.72 -10.60 -13.24
CA LYS A 62 -1.86 -11.13 -14.31
C LYS A 62 -0.49 -11.58 -13.80
N TYR A 63 -0.02 -10.99 -12.71
CA TYR A 63 1.33 -11.18 -12.22
C TYR A 63 1.33 -11.49 -10.72
N LEU A 64 2.16 -12.46 -10.33
CA LEU A 64 2.60 -12.67 -8.95
C LEU A 64 4.07 -12.24 -8.86
N VAL A 65 4.33 -11.25 -8.00
CA VAL A 65 5.67 -10.71 -7.78
C VAL A 65 6.33 -11.42 -6.60
N ALA A 66 7.58 -11.82 -6.78
CA ALA A 66 8.41 -12.42 -5.74
C ALA A 66 9.85 -11.89 -5.81
N PHE A 67 10.57 -12.04 -4.71
CA PHE A 67 11.98 -11.69 -4.60
C PHE A 67 12.80 -12.92 -4.23
N SER A 68 14.03 -13.00 -4.72
CA SER A 68 14.95 -14.05 -4.33
C SER A 68 15.24 -13.98 -2.82
N ARG A 69 15.67 -15.09 -2.21
CA ARG A 69 15.98 -15.16 -0.77
C ARG A 69 17.09 -14.21 -0.34
N ASN A 70 18.04 -13.92 -1.23
CA ASN A 70 19.11 -12.95 -0.99
C ASN A 70 18.67 -11.50 -1.28
N HIS A 71 17.40 -11.27 -1.67
CA HIS A 71 16.85 -9.98 -2.04
C HIS A 71 17.66 -9.25 -3.12
N GLN A 72 18.10 -9.96 -4.16
CA GLN A 72 18.84 -9.38 -5.28
C GLN A 72 18.07 -9.44 -6.60
N ASP A 73 17.26 -10.48 -6.78
CA ASP A 73 16.54 -10.72 -8.01
C ASP A 73 15.04 -10.50 -7.81
N LEU A 74 14.44 -9.81 -8.78
CA LEU A 74 13.00 -9.77 -8.98
C LEU A 74 12.59 -10.97 -9.82
N ILE A 75 11.60 -11.72 -9.35
CA ILE A 75 10.98 -12.83 -10.08
C ILE A 75 9.51 -12.52 -10.29
N VAL A 76 9.05 -12.63 -11.54
CA VAL A 76 7.65 -12.41 -11.88
C VAL A 76 7.06 -13.66 -12.50
N TYR A 77 5.95 -14.10 -11.93
CA TYR A 77 5.19 -15.25 -12.38
C TYR A 77 3.88 -14.82 -13.02
N ARG A 78 3.43 -15.61 -13.99
CA ARG A 78 2.06 -15.58 -14.50
C ARG A 78 1.24 -16.67 -13.81
N PRO A 79 0.19 -16.31 -13.05
CA PRO A 79 -0.75 -17.28 -12.54
C PRO A 79 -1.42 -18.03 -13.70
N ILE A 80 -1.45 -19.35 -13.61
CA ILE A 80 -2.12 -20.23 -14.56
C ILE A 80 -3.14 -21.09 -13.82
N TRP A 81 -4.22 -21.42 -14.50
CA TRP A 81 -5.21 -22.34 -13.96
C TRP A 81 -4.69 -23.77 -14.06
N LEU A 82 -4.70 -24.51 -12.95
CA LEU A 82 -4.37 -25.92 -12.96
C LEU A 82 -5.28 -26.64 -13.95
N THR A 83 -4.71 -27.09 -15.06
CA THR A 83 -5.44 -27.74 -16.15
C THR A 83 -4.87 -29.12 -16.35
N PHE A 84 -5.72 -30.13 -16.27
CA PHE A 84 -5.34 -31.51 -16.56
C PHE A 84 -6.46 -32.17 -17.36
N SER A 85 -6.07 -32.98 -18.34
CA SER A 85 -6.97 -33.81 -19.13
C SER A 85 -7.11 -35.16 -18.43
N CYS A 86 -8.32 -35.49 -17.99
CA CYS A 86 -8.66 -36.82 -17.53
C CYS A 86 -8.72 -37.76 -18.74
N HIS A 87 -7.64 -38.48 -19.02
CA HIS A 87 -7.65 -39.58 -19.97
C HIS A 87 -7.64 -40.88 -19.17
N GLU A 88 -8.68 -41.69 -19.35
CA GLU A 88 -9.01 -42.94 -18.63
C GLU A 88 -9.68 -42.74 -17.26
N GLU A 89 -10.31 -43.81 -16.76
CA GLU A 89 -11.14 -43.89 -15.55
C GLU A 89 -10.39 -43.37 -14.32
N CYS A 90 -10.28 -42.06 -14.21
CA CYS A 90 -9.65 -41.39 -13.10
C CYS A 90 -10.63 -41.46 -11.94
N ASP A 91 -10.24 -42.13 -10.86
CA ASP A 91 -10.92 -41.98 -9.58
C ASP A 91 -11.04 -40.47 -9.32
N SER A 92 -12.28 -40.00 -9.23
CA SER A 92 -12.65 -38.57 -9.30
C SER A 92 -12.03 -37.69 -8.20
N HIS A 93 -11.17 -38.26 -7.35
CA HIS A 93 -10.54 -37.66 -6.19
C HIS A 93 -9.03 -37.45 -6.30
N ASP A 94 -8.33 -37.99 -7.30
CA ASP A 94 -6.87 -37.84 -7.35
C ASP A 94 -6.43 -36.72 -8.31
N LEU A 95 -5.42 -35.95 -7.89
CA LEU A 95 -4.76 -34.94 -8.70
C LEU A 95 -3.58 -35.57 -9.43
N PRO A 96 -3.20 -35.07 -10.62
CA PRO A 96 -2.02 -35.59 -11.31
C PRO A 96 -0.76 -35.29 -10.48
N ALA A 97 0.25 -36.16 -10.54
CA ALA A 97 1.45 -36.05 -9.71
C ALA A 97 2.22 -34.72 -9.90
N ASN A 98 2.07 -34.04 -11.03
CA ASN A 98 2.67 -32.73 -11.25
C ASN A 98 1.94 -31.59 -10.53
N ALA A 99 0.71 -31.78 -10.05
CA ALA A 99 -0.07 -30.75 -9.34
C ALA A 99 0.61 -30.30 -8.04
N GLU A 100 1.48 -31.12 -7.46
CA GLU A 100 2.27 -30.78 -6.26
C GLU A 100 3.46 -29.86 -6.54
N ARG A 101 3.65 -29.41 -7.78
CA ARG A 101 4.69 -28.44 -8.16
C ARG A 101 4.13 -27.03 -8.30
N PHE A 102 4.87 -26.04 -7.81
CA PHE A 102 4.52 -24.63 -7.93
C PHE A 102 4.27 -24.19 -9.39
N ASP A 103 5.08 -24.71 -10.32
CA ASP A 103 4.98 -24.42 -11.75
C ASP A 103 3.66 -24.87 -12.39
N SER A 104 2.89 -25.74 -11.73
CA SER A 104 1.55 -26.14 -12.17
C SER A 104 0.49 -25.04 -11.96
N PHE A 105 0.78 -24.06 -11.09
CA PHE A 105 -0.08 -22.90 -10.82
C PHE A 105 0.55 -21.58 -11.27
N PHE A 106 1.87 -21.52 -11.43
CA PHE A 106 2.58 -20.28 -11.71
C PHE A 106 3.69 -20.50 -12.73
N LYS A 107 3.54 -19.91 -13.92
CA LYS A 107 4.60 -19.93 -14.93
C LYS A 107 5.57 -18.77 -14.67
N GLN A 108 6.83 -19.04 -14.36
CA GLN A 108 7.84 -17.99 -14.31
C GLN A 108 7.97 -17.30 -15.67
N LEU A 109 7.87 -15.97 -15.70
CA LEU A 109 8.06 -15.17 -16.91
C LEU A 109 9.54 -14.80 -17.08
N TYR A 110 10.13 -14.25 -16.02
CA TYR A 110 11.53 -13.84 -16.00
C TYR A 110 12.03 -13.74 -14.56
N SER A 111 13.36 -13.67 -14.43
CA SER A 111 14.09 -13.31 -13.23
C SER A 111 15.18 -12.33 -13.63
N ILE A 112 15.19 -11.15 -13.00
CA ILE A 112 16.15 -10.07 -13.30
C ILE A 112 16.82 -9.60 -12.01
N SER A 113 18.09 -9.26 -12.07
CA SER A 113 18.82 -8.69 -10.94
C SER A 113 18.53 -7.18 -10.84
N LEU A 114 17.94 -6.74 -9.73
CA LEU A 114 17.72 -5.31 -9.44
C LEU A 114 18.77 -4.75 -8.49
N ALA A 115 19.34 -5.58 -7.63
CA ALA A 115 20.35 -5.17 -6.67
C ALA A 115 21.68 -5.84 -6.99
N SER A 116 22.78 -5.10 -6.84
CA SER A 116 24.12 -5.62 -7.00
C SER A 116 24.99 -5.28 -5.78
N SER A 117 26.08 -6.04 -5.59
CA SER A 117 27.06 -5.78 -4.53
C SER A 117 26.46 -5.80 -3.11
N ASN A 118 26.44 -4.66 -2.42
CA ASN A 118 25.96 -4.48 -1.05
C ASN A 118 24.53 -3.90 -0.99
N GLU A 119 23.83 -3.80 -2.13
CA GLU A 119 22.44 -3.41 -2.20
C GLU A 119 21.50 -4.62 -2.06
N TYR A 120 20.33 -4.37 -1.49
CA TYR A 120 19.25 -5.35 -1.36
C TYR A 120 17.93 -4.72 -1.80
N ILE A 121 17.07 -5.50 -2.44
CA ILE A 121 15.68 -5.14 -2.75
C ILE A 121 14.95 -4.89 -1.42
N CYS A 122 14.27 -3.76 -1.35
CA CYS A 122 13.36 -3.43 -0.26
C CYS A 122 12.10 -4.30 -0.37
N GLU A 123 12.10 -5.47 0.28
CA GLU A 123 11.04 -6.49 0.13
C GLU A 123 9.62 -5.96 0.39
N ASP A 124 9.44 -5.00 1.29
CA ASP A 124 8.12 -4.44 1.60
C ASP A 124 7.65 -3.36 0.61
N PHE A 125 8.48 -2.98 -0.37
CA PHE A 125 8.19 -1.92 -1.33
C PHE A 125 7.91 -2.46 -2.73
N PHE A 126 6.67 -2.28 -3.18
CA PHE A 126 6.27 -2.53 -4.56
C PHE A 126 4.99 -1.76 -4.87
N LEU A 127 5.08 -0.82 -5.81
CA LEU A 127 3.94 -0.07 -6.36
C LEU A 127 3.85 -0.35 -7.87
N TYR A 128 2.68 -0.23 -8.47
CA TYR A 128 2.51 -0.33 -9.93
C TYR A 128 1.48 0.66 -10.44
N MET A 129 1.60 1.09 -11.69
CA MET A 129 0.59 1.98 -12.29
C MET A 129 -0.75 1.27 -12.48
N GLU A 130 -1.85 2.03 -12.55
CA GLU A 130 -3.19 1.50 -12.80
C GLU A 130 -3.30 0.76 -14.15
N CYS A 131 -2.50 1.12 -15.15
CA CYS A 131 -2.43 0.36 -16.41
C CYS A 131 -1.76 -1.02 -16.25
N HIS A 132 -1.16 -1.30 -15.08
CA HIS A 132 -0.42 -2.52 -14.73
C HIS A 132 0.73 -2.87 -15.70
N GLN A 133 1.20 -1.88 -16.47
CA GLN A 133 2.30 -2.05 -17.40
C GLN A 133 3.66 -1.91 -16.70
N TYR A 134 3.75 -0.97 -15.76
CA TYR A 134 4.98 -0.63 -15.05
C TYR A 134 4.87 -0.88 -13.55
N GLY A 135 5.92 -1.47 -12.99
CA GLY A 135 6.14 -1.66 -11.56
C GLY A 135 7.30 -0.78 -11.08
N LEU A 136 7.13 -0.17 -9.92
CA LEU A 136 8.13 0.60 -9.20
C LEU A 136 8.68 -0.25 -8.05
N PHE A 137 9.97 -0.52 -8.11
CA PHE A 137 10.73 -1.28 -7.12
C PHE A 137 11.79 -0.39 -6.48
N ALA A 138 12.37 -0.82 -5.37
CA ALA A 138 13.46 -0.09 -4.75
C ALA A 138 14.53 -1.02 -4.18
N THR A 139 15.78 -0.60 -4.28
CA THR A 139 16.92 -1.19 -3.58
C THR A 139 17.50 -0.21 -2.59
N SER A 140 18.19 -0.72 -1.59
CA SER A 140 18.93 0.08 -0.62
C SER A 140 20.19 -0.63 -0.17
N THR A 141 21.25 0.12 0.11
CA THR A 141 22.38 -0.40 0.89
C THR A 141 21.98 -0.60 2.36
N ALA A 142 22.78 -1.37 3.09
CA ALA A 142 22.60 -1.50 4.53
C ALA A 142 22.70 -0.14 5.23
N ARG A 143 21.91 0.04 6.30
CA ARG A 143 21.91 1.29 7.07
C ARG A 143 23.29 1.54 7.67
N SER A 144 23.86 2.70 7.41
CA SER A 144 25.05 3.19 8.10
C SER A 144 24.62 3.94 9.37
N ASN A 145 25.14 3.53 10.53
CA ASN A 145 24.91 4.24 11.79
C ASN A 145 25.75 5.54 11.91
N GLU A 146 26.62 5.82 10.94
CA GLU A 146 27.38 7.07 10.90
C GLU A 146 26.49 8.20 10.38
N SER A 147 25.97 9.01 11.29
CA SER A 147 25.35 10.29 10.95
C SER A 147 26.44 11.33 10.76
N SER A 148 27.05 11.41 9.57
CA SER A 148 27.85 12.59 9.23
C SER A 148 26.95 13.83 9.28
N VAL A 149 27.40 14.89 9.96
CA VAL A 149 26.69 16.18 9.97
C VAL A 149 26.81 16.77 8.57
N THR A 150 25.80 16.51 7.75
CA THR A 150 25.70 17.02 6.38
C THR A 150 24.79 18.24 6.42
N GLU A 151 25.17 19.30 5.73
CA GLU A 151 24.38 20.52 5.65
C GLU A 151 22.96 20.21 5.12
N GLY A 152 21.93 20.75 5.78
CA GLY A 152 20.53 20.52 5.44
C GLY A 152 19.91 19.20 5.95
N ALA A 153 20.70 18.29 6.54
CA ALA A 153 20.18 17.04 7.10
C ALA A 153 19.58 17.23 8.52
N ILE A 154 18.45 16.58 8.79
CA ILE A 154 17.87 16.54 10.14
C ILE A 154 18.74 15.68 11.06
N HIS A 155 19.14 16.27 12.18
CA HIS A 155 19.92 15.59 13.22
C HIS A 155 19.16 14.39 13.81
N GLY A 156 19.83 13.25 13.91
CA GLY A 156 19.27 12.02 14.48
C GLY A 156 18.46 11.16 13.49
N VAL A 157 18.21 11.64 12.26
CA VAL A 157 17.68 10.78 11.19
C VAL A 157 18.81 9.93 10.61
N PRO A 158 18.65 8.60 10.48
CA PRO A 158 19.67 7.71 9.91
C PRO A 158 20.06 8.11 8.48
N SER A 159 21.18 7.56 8.00
CA SER A 159 21.60 7.67 6.60
C SER A 159 21.59 6.30 5.94
N ILE A 160 21.08 6.22 4.71
CA ILE A 160 21.33 5.11 3.80
C ILE A 160 22.17 5.69 2.67
N GLU A 161 23.34 5.08 2.43
CA GLU A 161 24.30 5.56 1.44
C GLU A 161 23.68 5.69 0.06
N LYS A 162 22.90 4.70 -0.37
CA LYS A 162 22.22 4.71 -1.66
C LYS A 162 20.88 3.98 -1.59
N ILE A 163 19.84 4.67 -2.06
CA ILE A 163 18.48 4.14 -2.27
C ILE A 163 18.14 4.37 -3.74
N THR A 164 17.81 3.31 -4.48
CA THR A 164 17.51 3.42 -5.91
C THR A 164 16.10 2.92 -6.18
N PHE A 165 15.28 3.72 -6.85
CA PHE A 165 13.98 3.32 -7.37
C PHE A 165 14.13 2.88 -8.82
N TYR A 166 13.58 1.71 -9.17
CA TYR A 166 13.62 1.16 -10.52
C TYR A 166 12.22 1.10 -11.11
N LEU A 167 12.07 1.63 -12.33
CA LEU A 167 10.87 1.45 -13.13
C LEU A 167 11.06 0.24 -14.05
N VAL A 168 10.23 -0.78 -13.86
CA VAL A 168 10.33 -2.06 -14.57
C VAL A 168 9.05 -2.32 -15.35
N ARG A 169 9.16 -2.74 -16.60
CA ARG A 169 8.02 -3.23 -17.38
C ARG A 169 7.66 -4.65 -16.93
N LEU A 170 6.44 -4.82 -16.43
CA LEU A 170 6.01 -6.07 -15.81
C LEU A 170 5.86 -7.23 -16.80
N GLU A 171 5.64 -6.93 -18.09
CA GLU A 171 5.44 -7.94 -19.13
C GLU A 171 6.69 -8.80 -19.40
N ASP A 172 7.86 -8.17 -19.45
CA ASP A 172 9.11 -8.81 -19.90
C ASP A 172 10.34 -8.54 -19.00
N GLY A 173 10.19 -7.72 -17.96
CA GLY A 173 11.26 -7.44 -17.00
C GLY A 173 12.27 -6.40 -17.47
N ALA A 174 11.97 -5.63 -18.52
CA ALA A 174 12.84 -4.56 -18.95
C ALA A 174 12.92 -3.46 -17.87
N ILE A 175 14.13 -3.17 -17.38
CA ILE A 175 14.40 -2.00 -16.53
C ILE A 175 14.41 -0.78 -17.46
N LEU A 176 13.47 0.13 -17.28
CA LEU A 176 13.26 1.26 -18.18
C LEU A 176 13.98 2.53 -17.71
N ASP A 177 13.97 2.78 -16.40
CA ASP A 177 14.60 3.95 -15.80
C ASP A 177 14.89 3.73 -14.31
N GLU A 178 15.75 4.57 -13.73
CA GLU A 178 16.11 4.54 -12.33
C GLU A 178 16.26 5.94 -11.72
N LYS A 179 15.95 6.07 -10.43
CA LYS A 179 16.22 7.28 -9.64
C LYS A 179 16.93 6.91 -8.35
N ALA A 180 18.18 7.33 -8.23
CA ALA A 180 18.98 7.16 -7.03
C ALA A 180 18.90 8.38 -6.09
N PHE A 181 18.89 8.10 -4.79
CA PHE A 181 19.01 9.03 -3.68
C PHE A 181 20.22 8.62 -2.86
N CYS A 182 21.15 9.56 -2.64
CA CYS A 182 22.39 9.30 -1.93
C CYS A 182 22.37 9.95 -0.55
N ASN A 183 22.88 9.23 0.45
CA ASN A 183 22.96 9.70 1.84
C ASN A 183 21.63 10.22 2.39
N ASP A 184 20.53 9.56 2.06
CA ASP A 184 19.19 9.96 2.46
C ASP A 184 18.52 8.86 3.31
N PHE A 185 17.35 9.16 3.86
CA PHE A 185 16.49 8.22 4.53
C PHE A 185 15.07 8.33 4.00
N ILE A 186 14.67 7.32 3.21
CA ILE A 186 13.32 7.14 2.71
C ILE A 186 12.77 5.87 3.37
N ASN A 187 11.68 5.99 4.11
CA ASN A 187 11.12 4.85 4.85
C ASN A 187 10.29 3.94 3.93
N LEU A 188 10.94 2.97 3.30
CA LEU A 188 10.32 2.04 2.36
C LEU A 188 9.56 0.88 3.04
N ALA A 189 9.70 0.71 4.36
CA ALA A 189 8.97 -0.31 5.09
C ALA A 189 7.46 -0.08 4.93
N HIS A 190 6.76 -1.13 4.46
CA HIS A 190 5.35 -1.07 4.09
C HIS A 190 4.98 0.12 3.19
N SER A 191 5.87 0.47 2.23
CA SER A 191 5.67 1.56 1.27
C SER A 191 5.26 2.90 1.89
N ILE A 192 5.77 3.21 3.08
CA ILE A 192 5.41 4.42 3.84
C ILE A 192 6.01 5.69 3.22
N GLY A 193 7.18 5.60 2.62
CA GLY A 193 7.97 6.73 2.13
C GLY A 193 7.71 7.10 0.67
N ALA A 194 6.86 6.35 -0.03
CA ALA A 194 6.52 6.65 -1.42
C ALA A 194 5.05 6.37 -1.71
N TYR A 195 4.43 7.27 -2.47
CA TYR A 195 3.00 7.27 -2.80
C TYR A 195 2.84 7.42 -4.30
N LEU A 196 1.98 6.61 -4.89
CA LEU A 196 1.63 6.68 -6.31
C LEU A 196 0.17 7.10 -6.44
N TYR A 197 -0.08 8.11 -7.26
CA TYR A 197 -1.40 8.58 -7.65
C TYR A 197 -1.40 8.80 -9.16
N GLU A 198 -2.20 8.02 -9.89
CA GLU A 198 -2.19 7.96 -11.36
C GLU A 198 -0.76 7.69 -11.90
N ASP A 199 -0.11 8.70 -12.47
CA ASP A 199 1.25 8.66 -13.00
C ASP A 199 2.27 9.45 -12.13
N LEU A 200 1.82 10.07 -11.03
CA LEU A 200 2.66 10.84 -10.12
C LEU A 200 3.13 10.00 -8.92
N VAL A 201 4.44 9.97 -8.70
CA VAL A 201 5.10 9.36 -7.56
C VAL A 201 5.64 10.42 -6.63
N CYS A 202 5.14 10.46 -5.39
CA CYS A 202 5.67 11.30 -4.32
C CYS A 202 6.59 10.47 -3.43
N ILE A 203 7.86 10.84 -3.33
CA ILE A 203 8.88 10.20 -2.48
C ILE A 203 9.29 11.17 -1.37
N VAL A 204 9.17 10.74 -0.12
CA VAL A 204 9.46 11.58 1.05
C VAL A 204 10.88 11.32 1.55
N SER A 205 11.77 12.28 1.31
CA SER A 205 13.07 12.39 1.95
C SER A 205 12.88 12.86 3.40
N LEU A 206 13.01 11.95 4.36
CA LEU A 206 12.91 12.31 5.78
C LEU A 206 14.16 13.03 6.27
N ARG A 207 15.34 12.70 5.73
CA ARG A 207 16.59 13.34 6.16
C ARG A 207 16.67 14.79 5.70
N TYR A 208 16.23 15.10 4.48
CA TYR A 208 16.28 16.45 3.91
C TYR A 208 14.93 17.17 3.87
N GLN A 209 13.89 16.59 4.49
CA GLN A 209 12.57 17.20 4.63
C GLN A 209 12.01 17.68 3.29
N THR A 210 12.14 16.84 2.27
CA THR A 210 11.79 17.15 0.88
C THR A 210 10.86 16.08 0.33
N ILE A 211 9.79 16.49 -0.33
CA ILE A 211 8.92 15.62 -1.11
C ILE A 211 9.35 15.76 -2.57
N HIS A 212 9.88 14.68 -3.14
CA HIS A 212 10.20 14.58 -4.55
C HIS A 212 8.96 14.11 -5.29
N VAL A 213 8.51 14.87 -6.28
CA VAL A 213 7.39 14.51 -7.14
C VAL A 213 7.96 14.12 -8.49
N LEU A 214 7.80 12.85 -8.84
CA LEU A 214 8.19 12.30 -10.13
C LEU A 214 6.96 11.95 -10.93
N GLN A 215 7.05 12.01 -12.25
CA GLN A 215 6.02 11.59 -13.18
C GLN A 215 6.53 10.42 -14.02
N ILE A 216 5.77 9.33 -14.04
CA ILE A 216 6.03 8.16 -14.90
C ILE A 216 5.43 8.47 -16.27
N ARG A 217 6.28 8.57 -17.30
CA ARG A 217 5.81 8.80 -18.68
C ARG A 217 5.45 7.49 -19.35
N ASP A 218 4.54 7.55 -20.32
CA ASP A 218 4.20 6.40 -21.18
C ASP A 218 5.43 5.83 -21.91
N SER A 219 6.44 6.66 -22.18
CA SER A 219 7.74 6.26 -22.76
C SER A 219 8.57 5.36 -21.86
N GLY A 220 8.20 5.19 -20.58
CA GLY A 220 8.97 4.42 -19.61
C GLY A 220 10.06 5.21 -18.89
N SER A 221 9.91 6.53 -18.73
CA SER A 221 10.89 7.38 -18.03
C SER A 221 10.33 7.96 -16.74
N LEU A 222 11.17 8.09 -15.72
CA LEU A 222 10.93 8.73 -14.44
C LEU A 222 11.42 10.18 -14.47
N VAL A 223 10.51 11.14 -14.59
CA VAL A 223 10.86 12.57 -14.68
C VAL A 223 10.55 13.25 -13.36
N GLU A 224 11.55 13.82 -12.68
CA GLU A 224 11.32 14.67 -11.51
C GLU A 224 10.70 16.00 -11.94
N VAL A 225 9.44 16.23 -11.56
CA VAL A 225 8.65 17.41 -11.98
C VAL A 225 8.53 18.47 -10.91
N ARG A 226 8.78 18.13 -9.63
CA ARG A 226 8.75 19.09 -8.52
C ARG A 226 9.52 18.59 -7.32
N ARG A 227 10.08 19.53 -6.54
CA ARG A 227 10.57 19.31 -5.17
C ARG A 227 9.84 20.25 -4.23
N ILE A 228 9.38 19.72 -3.10
CA ILE A 228 8.66 20.48 -2.08
C ILE A 228 9.41 20.32 -0.76
N GLY A 229 10.12 21.36 -0.33
CA GLY A 229 10.92 21.33 0.90
C GLY A 229 11.43 22.73 1.24
N ALA A 230 12.76 22.88 1.27
CA ALA A 230 13.42 24.19 1.43
C ALA A 230 13.03 25.17 0.32
N PHE A 231 12.77 24.65 -0.88
CA PHE A 231 12.25 25.38 -2.03
C PHE A 231 10.94 24.72 -2.47
N CYS A 232 10.01 25.52 -2.98
CA CYS A 232 8.73 25.06 -3.51
C CYS A 232 8.58 25.30 -5.03
N ARG A 233 9.43 26.15 -5.60
CA ARG A 233 9.55 26.41 -7.03
C ARG A 233 11.01 26.26 -7.48
N GLU A 234 11.20 26.01 -8.77
CA GLU A 234 12.53 25.80 -9.36
C GLU A 234 13.41 27.06 -9.30
N ASP A 235 12.80 28.24 -9.34
CA ASP A 235 13.46 29.54 -9.32
C ASP A 235 13.62 30.15 -7.91
N ASP A 236 13.09 29.50 -6.87
CA ASP A 236 13.14 30.02 -5.49
C ASP A 236 14.59 30.21 -5.01
N GLU A 237 15.48 29.25 -5.32
CA GLU A 237 16.88 29.31 -4.90
C GLU A 237 17.59 30.51 -5.52
N LEU A 238 17.44 30.69 -6.84
CA LEU A 238 18.01 31.83 -7.57
C LEU A 238 17.46 33.16 -7.05
N PHE A 239 16.14 33.23 -6.82
CA PHE A 239 15.49 34.42 -6.28
C PHE A 239 16.00 34.79 -4.89
N LEU A 240 16.20 33.79 -4.01
CA LEU A 240 16.74 34.00 -2.67
C LEU A 240 18.21 34.45 -2.70
N TYR A 241 19.04 33.89 -3.59
CA TYR A 241 20.43 34.35 -3.76
C TYR A 241 20.51 35.77 -4.30
N SER A 242 19.67 36.15 -5.27
CA SER A 242 19.70 37.50 -5.85
C SER A 242 19.26 38.59 -4.86
N HIS A 243 18.41 38.24 -3.88
CA HIS A 243 17.93 39.15 -2.83
C HIS A 243 18.61 38.94 -1.47
N GLY A 244 19.49 37.93 -1.35
CA GLY A 244 20.11 37.48 -0.10
C GLY A 244 21.29 38.33 0.40
N GLN A 245 21.79 39.29 -0.39
CA GLN A 245 22.82 40.22 0.08
C GLN A 245 22.37 41.11 1.26
N ALA A 246 21.07 41.15 1.59
CA ALA A 246 20.51 41.92 2.70
C ALA A 246 20.34 41.16 4.03
N ALA A 247 20.61 39.84 4.08
CA ALA A 247 20.25 38.99 5.21
C ALA A 247 21.41 38.14 5.79
N GLN A 248 22.63 38.67 5.81
CA GLN A 248 23.69 38.06 6.61
C GLN A 248 23.36 38.20 8.10
N GLY A 249 22.79 37.15 8.71
CA GLY A 249 22.62 37.03 10.15
C GLY A 249 21.25 36.60 10.66
N SER A 250 20.23 36.39 9.81
CA SER A 250 18.93 35.86 10.24
C SER A 250 18.68 34.45 9.72
N SER A 251 18.22 33.57 10.60
CA SER A 251 17.75 32.22 10.24
C SER A 251 16.42 32.34 9.48
N PHE A 252 16.49 32.68 8.20
CA PHE A 252 15.31 32.67 7.33
C PHE A 252 14.82 31.23 7.19
N LEU A 253 13.53 30.97 7.45
CA LEU A 253 12.88 29.69 7.19
C LEU A 253 12.24 29.79 5.81
N PRO A 254 12.78 29.16 4.75
CA PRO A 254 12.22 29.23 3.41
C PRO A 254 11.16 28.13 3.15
N GLY A 255 10.59 28.16 1.94
CA GLY A 255 9.83 27.05 1.38
C GLY A 255 8.58 26.66 2.16
N ILE A 256 8.39 25.36 2.34
CA ILE A 256 7.15 24.82 2.91
C ILE A 256 6.92 25.23 4.37
N LYS A 257 8.01 25.35 5.16
CA LYS A 257 7.92 25.80 6.56
C LYS A 257 7.47 27.26 6.64
N GLN A 258 8.03 28.12 5.79
CA GLN A 258 7.61 29.53 5.67
C GLN A 258 6.12 29.65 5.39
N ARG A 259 5.65 28.88 4.40
CA ARG A 259 4.27 28.89 3.92
C ARG A 259 3.32 28.38 5.01
N LEU A 260 3.71 27.33 5.73
CA LEU A 260 2.97 26.82 6.88
C LEU A 260 2.85 27.86 8.00
N LEU A 261 3.96 28.47 8.41
CA LEU A 261 3.96 29.50 9.47
C LEU A 261 3.11 30.71 9.05
N SER A 262 3.22 31.14 7.79
CA SER A 262 2.42 32.23 7.24
C SER A 262 0.93 31.92 7.25
N PHE A 263 0.56 30.68 6.89
CA PHE A 263 -0.82 30.21 6.95
C PHE A 263 -1.36 30.22 8.38
N ILE A 264 -0.62 29.66 9.35
CA ILE A 264 -1.05 29.61 10.75
C ILE A 264 -1.20 31.03 11.32
N PHE A 265 -0.26 31.92 11.01
CA PHE A 265 -0.30 33.32 11.41
C PHE A 265 -1.55 34.01 10.86
N ARG A 266 -1.77 33.96 9.54
CA ARG A 266 -2.90 34.62 8.87
C ARG A 266 -4.24 34.08 9.36
N LYS A 267 -4.35 32.75 9.53
CA LYS A 267 -5.54 32.10 10.08
C LYS A 267 -5.83 32.62 11.48
N THR A 268 -4.83 32.60 12.38
CA THR A 268 -4.97 33.07 13.76
C THR A 268 -5.31 34.56 13.83
N TRP A 269 -4.71 35.39 12.96
CA TRP A 269 -4.96 36.83 12.88
C TRP A 269 -6.40 37.14 12.47
N ASN A 270 -6.96 36.35 11.54
CA ASN A 270 -8.30 36.57 11.00
C ASN A 270 -9.42 35.93 11.83
N GLU A 271 -9.12 35.12 12.86
CA GLU A 271 -10.12 34.53 13.76
C GLU A 271 -10.80 35.57 14.66
N GLU A 272 -10.08 36.65 15.04
CA GLU A 272 -10.56 37.64 16.01
C GLU A 272 -10.76 39.02 15.34
N PRO A 273 -12.00 39.55 15.28
CA PRO A 273 -12.27 40.86 14.70
C PRO A 273 -11.73 42.03 15.53
N ASP A 274 -11.69 41.91 16.86
CA ASP A 274 -11.20 42.99 17.74
C ASP A 274 -9.66 43.09 17.75
N GLN A 275 -9.13 44.30 17.58
CA GLN A 275 -7.68 44.51 17.42
C GLN A 275 -6.89 44.20 18.70
N ALA A 276 -7.44 44.49 19.89
CA ALA A 276 -6.74 44.26 21.15
C ALA A 276 -6.75 42.78 21.52
N LEU A 277 -7.88 42.10 21.33
CA LEU A 277 -8.01 40.66 21.52
C LEU A 277 -7.18 39.88 20.50
N ARG A 278 -7.08 40.36 19.25
CA ARG A 278 -6.28 39.73 18.20
C ARG A 278 -4.80 39.58 18.58
N VAL A 279 -4.20 40.62 19.16
CA VAL A 279 -2.79 40.55 19.60
C VAL A 279 -2.62 39.54 20.74
N GLN A 280 -3.57 39.48 21.68
CA GLN A 280 -3.54 38.49 22.77
C GLN A 280 -3.72 37.06 22.24
N HIS A 281 -4.64 36.86 21.31
CA HIS A 281 -4.91 35.59 20.66
C HIS A 281 -3.70 35.08 19.88
N LEU A 282 -3.05 35.97 19.11
CA LEU A 282 -1.83 35.66 18.38
C LEU A 282 -0.68 35.28 19.32
N LYS A 283 -0.51 36.00 20.44
CA LYS A 283 0.48 35.64 21.48
C LYS A 283 0.23 34.23 22.02
N LYS A 284 -1.03 33.90 22.33
CA LYS A 284 -1.41 32.63 22.95
C LYS A 284 -1.37 31.45 21.98
N LYS A 285 -1.79 31.62 20.72
CA LYS A 285 -1.92 30.52 19.76
C LYS A 285 -0.72 30.36 18.83
N PHE A 286 -0.10 31.46 18.41
CA PHE A 286 1.00 31.44 17.45
C PHE A 286 2.36 31.56 18.14
N TYR A 287 2.61 32.67 18.85
CA TYR A 287 3.95 32.92 19.41
C TYR A 287 4.31 31.96 20.55
N PHE A 288 3.34 31.57 21.38
CA PHE A 288 3.56 30.57 22.44
C PHE A 288 4.02 29.21 21.88
N HIS A 289 3.50 28.81 20.71
CA HIS A 289 3.82 27.55 20.03
C HIS A 289 4.79 27.73 18.86
N PHE A 290 5.44 28.88 18.73
CA PHE A 290 6.23 29.20 17.54
C PHE A 290 7.34 28.19 17.32
N GLN A 291 8.08 27.84 18.38
CA GLN A 291 9.15 26.86 18.31
C GLN A 291 8.62 25.47 17.93
N ASP A 292 7.48 25.06 18.50
CA ASP A 292 6.82 23.79 18.15
C ASP A 292 6.52 23.73 16.64
N TYR A 293 6.07 24.83 16.03
CA TYR A 293 5.80 24.90 14.59
C TYR A 293 7.06 24.89 13.73
N VAL A 294 8.14 25.53 14.18
CA VAL A 294 9.44 25.53 13.50
C VAL A 294 10.05 24.13 13.49
N ASP A 295 9.87 23.40 14.59
CA ASP A 295 10.42 22.06 14.79
C ASP A 295 9.56 20.94 14.16
N LEU A 296 8.42 21.29 13.56
CA LEU A 296 7.65 20.33 12.77
C LEU A 296 8.51 19.74 11.64
N ILE A 297 8.38 18.42 11.51
CA ILE A 297 8.99 17.63 10.45
C ILE A 297 7.91 16.98 9.60
N ILE A 298 8.14 16.94 8.29
CA ILE A 298 7.40 16.13 7.33
C ILE A 298 7.71 14.67 7.67
N TRP A 299 6.67 13.97 8.11
CA TRP A 299 6.75 12.58 8.50
C TRP A 299 5.36 11.94 8.34
N LYS A 300 5.27 10.67 7.94
CA LYS A 300 4.01 9.89 8.01
C LYS A 300 3.75 9.42 9.44
N VAL A 301 2.77 10.02 10.12
CA VAL A 301 2.43 9.64 11.50
C VAL A 301 2.14 8.14 11.57
N THR A 302 2.99 7.37 12.26
CA THR A 302 2.74 5.95 12.54
C THR A 302 2.18 5.81 13.95
N ARG A 303 1.41 4.74 14.17
CA ARG A 303 0.53 4.46 15.33
C ARG A 303 1.12 4.53 16.76
N SER A 304 2.31 5.06 17.00
CA SER A 304 3.03 4.89 18.28
C SER A 304 3.22 6.13 19.14
N THR A 305 2.60 7.28 18.88
CA THR A 305 2.70 8.42 19.82
C THR A 305 1.38 9.14 19.99
N ASP A 306 0.54 8.66 20.90
CA ASP A 306 -0.67 9.35 21.38
C ASP A 306 -0.39 10.75 21.97
N GLN A 307 0.90 11.07 22.21
CA GLN A 307 1.38 12.30 22.84
C GLN A 307 1.96 13.34 21.88
N ASN A 308 2.21 13.01 20.60
CA ASN A 308 2.86 13.96 19.69
C ASN A 308 1.83 14.85 18.98
N LEU A 309 2.11 16.15 18.97
CA LEU A 309 1.39 17.14 18.19
C LEU A 309 1.59 16.82 16.70
N ALA A 310 0.51 16.51 15.99
CA ALA A 310 0.55 16.16 14.57
C ALA A 310 -0.48 16.96 13.80
N PHE A 311 -0.08 17.42 12.61
CA PHE A 311 -0.90 18.19 11.71
C PHE A 311 -0.96 17.56 10.32
N PHE A 312 -2.11 17.69 9.68
CA PHE A 312 -2.33 17.38 8.27
C PHE A 312 -2.45 18.71 7.52
N ALA A 313 -1.53 18.97 6.61
CA ALA A 313 -1.56 20.14 5.76
C ALA A 313 -2.02 19.76 4.35
N VAL A 314 -2.98 20.50 3.80
CA VAL A 314 -3.37 20.39 2.40
C VAL A 314 -2.58 21.44 1.63
N TYR A 315 -1.70 20.99 0.75
CA TYR A 315 -0.81 21.83 -0.03
C TYR A 315 -1.21 21.81 -1.51
N ASN A 316 -1.47 22.99 -2.08
CA ASN A 316 -1.69 23.12 -3.51
C ASN A 316 -0.33 23.22 -4.21
N MET A 317 0.01 22.20 -5.00
CA MET A 317 1.30 22.15 -5.66
C MET A 317 1.44 23.22 -6.76
N GLU A 318 0.35 23.59 -7.44
CA GLU A 318 0.35 24.58 -8.53
C GLU A 318 0.53 26.00 -7.99
N THR A 319 -0.28 26.41 -7.02
CA THR A 319 -0.18 27.77 -6.45
C THR A 319 0.93 27.88 -5.41
N THR A 320 1.46 26.75 -4.94
CA THR A 320 2.43 26.61 -3.83
C THR A 320 1.86 27.07 -2.48
N GLU A 321 0.55 27.03 -2.27
CA GLU A 321 -0.09 27.54 -1.04
C GLU A 321 -0.56 26.41 -0.12
N ILE A 322 -0.54 26.68 1.19
CA ILE A 322 -1.24 25.83 2.17
C ILE A 322 -2.70 26.25 2.16
N VAL A 323 -3.58 25.31 1.80
CA VAL A 323 -5.03 25.53 1.67
C VAL A 323 -5.71 25.35 3.03
N SER A 324 -5.34 24.30 3.76
CA SER A 324 -5.89 24.00 5.07
C SER A 324 -4.88 23.26 5.96
N LEU A 325 -5.11 23.36 7.26
CA LEU A 325 -4.30 22.71 8.29
C LEU A 325 -5.23 22.13 9.36
N TYR A 326 -5.11 20.84 9.61
CA TYR A 326 -5.93 20.08 10.56
C TYR A 326 -5.05 19.45 11.62
N GLN A 327 -5.47 19.47 12.87
CA GLN A 327 -4.87 18.62 13.91
C GLN A 327 -5.37 17.17 13.77
N ASN A 328 -4.60 16.22 14.29
CA ASN A 328 -5.00 14.80 14.31
C ASN A 328 -6.29 14.50 15.08
N SER A 329 -6.78 15.43 15.90
CA SER A 329 -8.07 15.37 16.58
C SER A 329 -9.18 16.18 15.89
N SER A 330 -9.00 16.62 14.64
CA SER A 330 -9.97 17.44 13.92
C SER A 330 -11.20 16.62 13.50
N GLU A 331 -12.38 17.02 14.01
CA GLU A 331 -13.67 16.43 13.58
C GLU A 331 -14.02 16.79 12.14
N GLU A 332 -13.56 17.94 11.64
CA GLU A 332 -13.76 18.37 10.25
C GLU A 332 -13.02 17.43 9.29
N LEU A 333 -11.74 17.15 9.55
CA LEU A 333 -10.96 16.20 8.75
C LEU A 333 -11.58 14.80 8.82
N TYR A 334 -12.04 14.37 10.00
CA TYR A 334 -12.72 13.10 10.15
C TYR A 334 -14.04 13.05 9.36
N SER A 335 -14.81 14.14 9.34
CA SER A 335 -16.04 14.23 8.53
C SER A 335 -15.72 14.10 7.04
N LEU A 336 -14.69 14.80 6.55
CA LEU A 336 -14.24 14.66 5.16
C LEU A 336 -13.81 13.22 4.86
N PHE A 337 -13.06 12.59 5.77
CA PHE A 337 -12.68 11.19 5.65
C PHE A 337 -13.88 10.24 5.63
N GLU A 338 -14.91 10.46 6.45
CA GLU A 338 -16.11 9.62 6.46
C GLU A 338 -16.89 9.71 5.15
N HIS A 339 -17.02 10.93 4.59
CA HIS A 339 -17.76 11.17 3.34
C HIS A 339 -16.99 10.79 2.08
N TYR A 340 -15.65 10.97 2.07
CA TYR A 340 -14.78 10.76 0.91
C TYR A 340 -13.76 9.64 1.12
N TYR A 341 -14.10 8.63 1.93
CA TYR A 341 -13.19 7.55 2.36
C TYR A 341 -12.33 6.99 1.21
N ASP A 342 -12.96 6.65 0.08
CA ASP A 342 -12.26 6.03 -1.06
C ASP A 342 -11.13 6.94 -1.61
N HIS A 343 -11.33 8.26 -1.60
CA HIS A 343 -10.34 9.24 -2.09
C HIS A 343 -9.08 9.32 -1.22
N PHE A 344 -9.13 8.83 0.02
CA PHE A 344 -7.96 8.75 0.90
C PHE A 344 -7.13 7.47 0.69
N HIS A 345 -7.65 6.51 -0.08
CA HIS A 345 -7.04 5.19 -0.30
C HIS A 345 -6.54 5.00 -1.73
N ALA A 346 -7.34 5.39 -2.72
CA ALA A 346 -7.04 5.23 -4.14
C ALA A 346 -7.87 6.21 -4.99
N ASN A 347 -7.63 6.22 -6.31
CA ASN A 347 -8.41 7.04 -7.23
C ASN A 347 -9.72 6.30 -7.59
N PRO A 348 -10.89 6.77 -7.13
CA PRO A 348 -12.15 6.05 -7.30
C PRO A 348 -12.65 5.99 -8.75
N GLN A 349 -12.01 6.71 -9.69
CA GLN A 349 -12.58 6.93 -11.02
C GLN A 349 -12.33 5.81 -12.04
N ASN A 350 -11.37 4.90 -11.87
CA ASN A 350 -10.97 4.02 -13.00
C ASN A 350 -10.76 2.53 -12.69
N SER A 351 -10.76 2.09 -11.44
CA SER A 351 -10.46 0.70 -11.12
C SER A 351 -11.70 -0.21 -11.11
N LEU A 352 -11.78 -1.17 -12.06
CA LEU A 352 -12.73 -2.29 -11.96
C LEU A 352 -12.47 -3.18 -10.72
N HIS A 353 -11.30 -3.04 -10.09
CA HIS A 353 -10.76 -3.91 -9.04
C HIS A 353 -11.09 -3.41 -7.63
N GLU A 354 -11.26 -2.10 -7.45
CA GLU A 354 -11.61 -1.47 -6.16
C GLU A 354 -13.04 -1.79 -5.68
N LYS A 355 -13.87 -2.33 -6.57
CA LYS A 355 -15.27 -2.71 -6.28
C LYS A 355 -15.41 -3.77 -5.17
N PHE A 356 -14.35 -4.50 -4.85
CA PHE A 356 -14.33 -5.54 -3.81
C PHE A 356 -13.56 -5.15 -2.56
N ILE A 357 -12.87 -4.00 -2.58
CA ILE A 357 -12.28 -3.44 -1.37
C ILE A 357 -13.42 -2.94 -0.50
N SER A 358 -13.55 -3.50 0.70
CA SER A 358 -14.61 -3.13 1.65
C SER A 358 -14.38 -1.72 2.17
N SER A 359 -15.15 -0.76 1.67
CA SER A 359 -15.15 0.63 2.14
C SER A 359 -16.51 1.05 2.69
N ASN A 360 -16.54 2.15 3.44
CA ASN A 360 -17.77 2.76 3.96
C ASN A 360 -18.85 2.97 2.88
N PRO A 361 -18.55 3.47 1.67
CA PRO A 361 -19.54 3.61 0.60
C PRO A 361 -19.88 2.29 -0.12
N ASN A 362 -18.95 1.33 -0.20
CA ASN A 362 -19.15 0.10 -0.99
C ASN A 362 -19.76 -1.07 -0.22
N SER A 363 -19.94 -0.94 1.10
CA SER A 363 -20.57 -1.93 1.97
C SER A 363 -21.70 -1.32 2.77
N VAL A 364 -22.90 -1.90 2.66
CA VAL A 364 -24.09 -1.51 3.44
C VAL A 364 -23.85 -1.65 4.96
N HIS A 365 -22.91 -2.50 5.37
CA HIS A 365 -22.66 -2.82 6.79
C HIS A 365 -21.49 -2.06 7.41
N ALA A 366 -20.54 -1.57 6.61
CA ALA A 366 -19.40 -0.79 7.08
C ALA A 366 -19.81 0.48 7.87
N PRO A 367 -20.77 1.31 7.42
CA PRO A 367 -21.17 2.50 8.17
C PRO A 367 -21.83 2.16 9.52
N ASP A 368 -22.62 1.09 9.60
CA ASP A 368 -23.26 0.66 10.86
C ASP A 368 -22.23 0.12 11.86
N GLN A 369 -21.21 -0.60 11.39
CA GLN A 369 -20.10 -1.03 12.24
C GLN A 369 -19.30 0.17 12.74
N LEU A 370 -18.98 1.13 11.87
CA LEU A 370 -18.25 2.34 12.25
C LEU A 370 -19.01 3.16 13.29
N ARG A 371 -20.32 3.34 13.10
CA ARG A 371 -21.22 3.99 14.07
C ARG A 371 -21.22 3.27 15.41
N THR A 372 -21.25 1.93 15.40
CA THR A 372 -21.21 1.12 16.63
C THR A 372 -19.86 1.24 17.36
N ILE A 373 -18.75 1.30 16.62
CA ILE A 373 -17.42 1.49 17.23
C ILE A 373 -17.33 2.90 17.82
N LYS A 374 -17.82 3.91 17.10
CA LYS A 374 -17.87 5.31 17.54
C LYS A 374 -18.73 5.47 18.81
N SER A 375 -19.89 4.80 18.87
CA SER A 375 -20.78 4.86 20.05
C SER A 375 -20.22 4.13 21.27
N LYS A 376 -19.34 3.15 21.07
CA LYS A 376 -18.64 2.42 22.15
C LYS A 376 -17.35 3.10 22.61
N ALA A 377 -16.88 4.14 21.90
CA ALA A 377 -15.66 4.84 22.26
C ALA A 377 -15.86 5.69 23.52
N SER A 378 -14.92 5.61 24.47
CA SER A 378 -14.95 6.39 25.71
C SER A 378 -14.75 7.90 25.48
N SER A 379 -14.06 8.28 24.40
CA SER A 379 -13.79 9.67 24.03
C SER A 379 -13.87 9.86 22.51
N PRO A 380 -14.71 10.80 22.00
CA PRO A 380 -14.77 11.13 20.58
C PRO A 380 -13.42 11.60 20.03
N SER A 381 -12.67 12.39 20.80
CA SER A 381 -11.36 12.90 20.38
C SER A 381 -10.32 11.79 20.24
N GLN A 382 -10.27 10.83 21.17
CA GLN A 382 -9.38 9.68 21.05
C GLN A 382 -9.77 8.77 19.89
N PHE A 383 -11.07 8.61 19.63
CA PHE A 383 -11.55 7.89 18.46
C PHE A 383 -11.08 8.55 17.16
N VAL A 384 -11.28 9.86 17.02
CA VAL A 384 -10.80 10.62 15.84
C VAL A 384 -9.29 10.48 15.67
N LYS A 385 -8.51 10.69 16.74
CA LYS A 385 -7.05 10.51 16.68
C LYS A 385 -6.66 9.12 16.19
N LYS A 386 -7.32 8.08 16.69
CA LYS A 386 -7.08 6.69 16.28
C LYS A 386 -7.43 6.45 14.80
N MET A 387 -8.51 7.03 14.32
CA MET A 387 -8.94 6.92 12.93
C MET A 387 -8.03 7.69 11.97
N MET A 388 -7.53 8.86 12.39
CA MET A 388 -6.64 9.69 11.57
C MET A 388 -5.18 9.23 11.61
N ALA A 389 -4.78 8.40 12.59
CA ALA A 389 -3.41 7.91 12.74
C ALA A 389 -2.91 7.01 11.58
N SER A 390 -3.80 6.57 10.69
CA SER A 390 -3.45 5.83 9.48
C SER A 390 -3.19 6.73 8.27
N LEU A 391 -3.56 8.01 8.34
CA LEU A 391 -3.38 8.95 7.25
C LEU A 391 -1.94 9.45 7.17
N PRO A 392 -1.43 9.69 5.95
CA PRO A 392 -1.98 9.23 4.67
C PRO A 392 -1.85 7.70 4.51
N TYR A 393 -2.89 7.03 4.00
CA TYR A 393 -2.87 5.57 3.84
C TYR A 393 -1.78 5.12 2.88
N THR A 394 -1.15 3.98 3.17
CA THR A 394 -0.19 3.37 2.25
C THR A 394 -0.92 2.94 0.97
N CYS A 395 -0.43 3.42 -0.19
CA CYS A 395 -0.91 3.03 -1.51
C CYS A 395 -0.87 1.51 -1.71
N GLN A 396 -1.89 0.95 -2.35
CA GLN A 396 -1.93 -0.47 -2.78
C GLN A 396 -1.60 -1.47 -1.66
N SER A 397 -1.99 -1.14 -0.43
CA SER A 397 -1.74 -1.96 0.77
C SER A 397 -2.85 -2.97 1.05
N GLN A 398 -3.98 -2.88 0.34
CA GLN A 398 -5.13 -3.76 0.49
C GLN A 398 -5.27 -4.66 -0.74
N SER A 399 -5.51 -5.95 -0.51
CA SER A 399 -5.86 -6.89 -1.56
C SER A 399 -7.25 -6.59 -2.13
N PRO A 400 -7.41 -6.52 -3.45
CA PRO A 400 -8.72 -6.33 -4.11
C PRO A 400 -9.50 -7.64 -4.22
N SER A 401 -9.09 -8.70 -3.54
CA SER A 401 -9.74 -10.00 -3.66
C SER A 401 -11.17 -9.97 -3.11
N PRO A 402 -12.17 -10.46 -3.86
CA PRO A 402 -13.56 -10.62 -3.42
C PRO A 402 -13.72 -11.44 -2.14
N TYR A 403 -12.76 -12.30 -1.81
CA TYR A 403 -12.78 -13.09 -0.58
C TYR A 403 -12.57 -12.24 0.68
N PHE A 404 -12.07 -11.01 0.54
CA PHE A 404 -11.99 -10.01 1.61
C PHE A 404 -13.17 -9.01 1.61
N ASP A 405 -14.16 -9.18 0.71
CA ASP A 405 -15.36 -8.34 0.71
C ASP A 405 -16.25 -8.72 1.91
N LEU A 406 -16.32 -7.83 2.90
CA LEU A 406 -17.11 -7.97 4.13
C LEU A 406 -18.62 -7.94 3.87
N SER A 407 -19.05 -7.58 2.65
CA SER A 407 -20.45 -7.76 2.22
C SER A 407 -20.76 -9.18 1.74
N ILE A 408 -19.73 -9.98 1.42
CA ILE A 408 -19.88 -11.38 0.98
C ILE A 408 -19.60 -12.34 2.14
N PHE A 409 -18.46 -12.14 2.84
CA PHE A 409 -17.97 -13.07 3.85
C PHE A 409 -17.72 -12.41 5.21
N ARG A 410 -18.07 -13.13 6.27
CA ARG A 410 -17.62 -12.87 7.64
C ARG A 410 -16.46 -13.80 7.97
N TYR A 411 -15.36 -13.22 8.43
CA TYR A 411 -14.16 -13.92 8.89
C TYR A 411 -13.50 -13.10 10.03
N ASP A 412 -12.53 -13.68 10.74
CA ASP A 412 -11.83 -12.98 11.81
C ASP A 412 -10.71 -12.10 11.24
N GLU A 413 -10.97 -10.79 11.16
CA GLU A 413 -10.03 -9.80 10.64
C GLU A 413 -8.72 -9.67 11.44
N LYS A 414 -8.69 -10.17 12.68
CA LYS A 414 -7.47 -10.20 13.52
C LYS A 414 -6.53 -11.32 13.08
N LEU A 415 -7.07 -12.41 12.57
CA LEU A 415 -6.28 -13.54 12.07
C LEU A 415 -5.90 -13.36 10.60
N PHE A 416 -6.75 -12.65 9.85
CA PHE A 416 -6.65 -12.57 8.40
C PHE A 416 -7.15 -11.23 7.89
N SER A 417 -6.49 -10.55 6.96
CA SER A 417 -6.98 -9.23 6.50
C SER A 417 -6.58 -8.96 5.07
N ALA A 418 -7.37 -8.10 4.41
CA ALA A 418 -7.01 -7.51 3.13
C ALA A 418 -5.69 -6.74 3.19
N ILE A 419 -5.32 -6.18 4.35
CA ILE A 419 -4.08 -5.42 4.48
C ILE A 419 -2.89 -6.39 4.47
N ASP A 420 -2.02 -6.19 3.51
CA ASP A 420 -0.83 -6.99 3.24
C ASP A 420 0.22 -6.85 4.36
N ARG A 421 0.12 -7.72 5.36
CA ARG A 421 1.01 -7.80 6.53
C ARG A 421 1.15 -9.22 7.02
N HIS A 422 2.37 -9.58 7.43
CA HIS A 422 2.66 -10.80 8.15
C HIS A 422 1.93 -10.87 9.49
N ARG A 423 1.38 -12.04 9.81
CA ARG A 423 0.65 -12.33 11.07
C ARG A 423 1.20 -13.55 11.77
N HIS A 424 0.83 -13.72 13.03
CA HIS A 424 1.17 -14.94 13.78
C HIS A 424 0.40 -16.14 13.23
N CYS A 425 1.09 -17.27 13.14
CA CYS A 425 0.49 -18.55 12.74
C CYS A 425 -0.66 -18.94 13.67
N THR A 426 -1.81 -19.27 13.10
CA THR A 426 -2.97 -19.78 13.84
C THR A 426 -3.07 -21.29 13.69
N GLU A 427 -3.27 -22.00 14.80
CA GLU A 427 -3.45 -23.45 14.79
C GLU A 427 -4.82 -23.89 14.24
N HIS A 428 -5.81 -22.99 14.28
CA HIS A 428 -7.17 -23.28 13.83
C HIS A 428 -7.45 -22.76 12.41
N PRO A 429 -8.21 -23.52 11.59
CA PRO A 429 -8.66 -23.05 10.29
C PRO A 429 -9.54 -21.81 10.40
N ILE A 430 -9.29 -20.84 9.54
CA ILE A 430 -10.05 -19.60 9.42
C ILE A 430 -11.28 -19.89 8.58
N LYS A 431 -12.47 -19.62 9.13
CA LYS A 431 -13.77 -19.88 8.49
C LYS A 431 -14.25 -18.63 7.77
N PHE A 432 -14.61 -18.79 6.50
CA PHE A 432 -15.30 -17.76 5.73
C PHE A 432 -16.79 -18.11 5.67
N ILE A 433 -17.60 -17.31 6.35
CA ILE A 433 -19.03 -17.53 6.55
C ILE A 433 -19.81 -16.58 5.64
N SER A 434 -20.84 -17.07 4.95
CA SER A 434 -21.66 -16.19 4.11
C SER A 434 -22.39 -15.13 4.96
N VAL A 435 -22.35 -13.86 4.54
CA VAL A 435 -23.13 -12.79 5.17
C VAL A 435 -24.63 -13.03 4.97
N ARG A 436 -25.04 -13.46 3.77
CA ARG A 436 -26.45 -13.75 3.43
C ARG A 436 -26.98 -15.01 4.12
N GLN A 437 -26.11 -15.98 4.39
CA GLN A 437 -26.45 -17.23 5.07
C GLN A 437 -25.54 -17.39 6.30
N PRO A 438 -25.85 -16.75 7.44
CA PRO A 438 -24.94 -16.63 8.59
C PRO A 438 -24.47 -17.95 9.21
N ASN A 439 -25.17 -19.05 8.95
CA ASN A 439 -24.85 -20.37 9.48
C ASN A 439 -24.13 -21.27 8.46
N VAL A 440 -23.81 -20.75 7.28
CA VAL A 440 -23.17 -21.50 6.19
C VAL A 440 -21.72 -21.07 6.07
N VAL A 441 -20.81 -21.96 6.52
CA VAL A 441 -19.38 -21.86 6.22
C VAL A 441 -19.18 -22.21 4.76
N LYS A 442 -18.72 -21.26 3.95
CA LYS A 442 -18.52 -21.45 2.51
C LYS A 442 -17.19 -22.14 2.21
N PHE A 443 -16.13 -21.75 2.91
CA PHE A 443 -14.82 -22.42 2.83
C PHE A 443 -14.01 -22.15 4.11
N LYS A 444 -12.90 -22.88 4.24
CA LYS A 444 -11.95 -22.72 5.34
C LYS A 444 -10.54 -22.67 4.77
N ILE A 445 -9.68 -21.87 5.38
CA ILE A 445 -8.26 -21.84 5.08
C ILE A 445 -7.50 -22.22 6.33
N LYS A 446 -6.69 -23.27 6.22
CA LYS A 446 -5.74 -23.68 7.25
C LYS A 446 -4.35 -23.31 6.73
N PRO A 447 -3.71 -22.29 7.30
CA PRO A 447 -2.45 -21.81 6.76
C PRO A 447 -1.22 -22.62 7.23
N GLY A 448 -1.35 -23.46 8.26
CA GLY A 448 -0.30 -24.38 8.74
C GLY A 448 -0.43 -25.80 8.18
N SER A 449 0.59 -26.63 8.42
CA SER A 449 0.63 -28.03 7.93
C SER A 449 -0.46 -28.91 8.54
N ASP A 450 -0.77 -30.02 7.86
CA ASP A 450 -1.80 -30.96 8.33
C ASP A 450 -1.32 -31.84 9.50
N SER A 451 -0.01 -31.98 9.67
CA SER A 451 0.65 -32.66 10.80
C SER A 451 0.50 -31.85 12.10
N GLY A 452 -0.24 -32.38 13.08
CA GLY A 452 -0.63 -31.68 14.30
C GLY A 452 0.51 -31.05 15.13
N ALA A 453 0.13 -30.02 15.89
CA ALA A 453 0.80 -29.46 17.08
C ALA A 453 2.34 -29.46 17.07
N SER A 454 2.97 -28.74 16.13
CA SER A 454 4.35 -28.28 16.32
C SER A 454 4.33 -26.80 16.75
N ASP A 455 5.23 -26.44 17.68
CA ASP A 455 5.31 -25.12 18.32
C ASP A 455 5.11 -23.99 17.29
N SER A 456 4.02 -23.24 17.45
CA SER A 456 3.61 -22.13 16.57
C SER A 456 4.45 -20.87 16.83
N ARG A 457 5.32 -20.91 17.85
CA ARG A 457 6.22 -19.81 18.23
C ARG A 457 7.25 -19.54 17.12
N GLY A 458 7.26 -18.29 16.64
CA GLY A 458 8.24 -17.80 15.66
C GLY A 458 7.84 -17.97 14.18
N LYS A 459 6.70 -18.60 13.88
CA LYS A 459 6.18 -18.74 12.51
C LYS A 459 5.38 -17.50 12.10
N ARG A 460 5.79 -16.84 11.02
CA ARG A 460 5.04 -15.76 10.38
C ARG A 460 4.25 -16.32 9.21
N ILE A 461 3.00 -15.91 9.07
CA ILE A 461 2.14 -16.29 7.97
C ILE A 461 1.73 -15.05 7.20
N SER A 462 1.90 -15.08 5.89
CA SER A 462 1.27 -14.19 4.94
C SER A 462 0.29 -14.97 4.07
N SER A 463 -0.70 -14.29 3.53
CA SER A 463 -1.68 -14.92 2.66
C SER A 463 -2.02 -14.02 1.49
N LEU A 464 -1.89 -14.58 0.29
CA LEU A 464 -2.08 -13.85 -0.96
C LEU A 464 -3.29 -14.44 -1.68
N PHE A 465 -4.31 -13.62 -1.92
CA PHE A 465 -5.48 -14.04 -2.68
C PHE A 465 -5.40 -13.47 -4.06
N HIS A 466 -5.62 -14.33 -5.04
CA HIS A 466 -5.75 -13.90 -6.39
C HIS A 466 -7.02 -13.01 -6.52
N PRO A 467 -6.95 -11.87 -7.22
CA PRO A 467 -8.11 -10.97 -7.37
C PRO A 467 -9.29 -11.60 -8.12
N PHE A 468 -9.00 -12.46 -9.09
CA PHE A 468 -10.00 -13.11 -9.93
C PHE A 468 -10.23 -14.60 -9.65
N PHE A 469 -9.18 -15.41 -9.64
CA PHE A 469 -9.32 -16.84 -9.47
C PHE A 469 -9.65 -17.21 -8.02
N PRO A 470 -10.43 -18.28 -7.79
CA PRO A 470 -10.57 -18.93 -6.48
C PRO A 470 -9.25 -19.62 -6.13
N LEU A 471 -8.21 -18.81 -5.91
CA LEU A 471 -6.84 -19.20 -5.69
C LEU A 471 -6.29 -18.33 -4.56
N ALA A 472 -5.68 -18.96 -3.57
CA ALA A 472 -4.96 -18.28 -2.51
C ALA A 472 -3.70 -19.06 -2.15
N LEU A 473 -2.68 -18.34 -1.70
CA LEU A 473 -1.46 -18.89 -1.12
C LEU A 473 -1.46 -18.61 0.37
N SER A 474 -1.15 -19.62 1.19
CA SER A 474 -0.70 -19.40 2.56
C SER A 474 0.80 -19.67 2.61
N ILE A 475 1.57 -18.65 2.98
CA ILE A 475 3.03 -18.71 2.99
C ILE A 475 3.47 -18.64 4.45
N GLN A 476 4.15 -19.69 4.90
CA GLN A 476 4.70 -19.77 6.24
C GLN A 476 6.21 -19.57 6.17
N GLN A 477 6.68 -18.53 6.85
CA GLN A 477 8.10 -18.23 7.02
C GLN A 477 8.50 -18.56 8.46
N THR A 478 9.52 -19.40 8.61
CA THR A 478 10.18 -19.68 9.88
C THR A 478 11.65 -19.29 9.75
N ASN A 479 12.19 -18.64 10.78
CA ASN A 479 13.60 -18.26 10.75
C ASN A 479 14.50 -19.49 10.51
N MET A 480 15.46 -19.37 9.58
CA MET A 480 16.41 -20.42 9.21
C MET A 480 15.82 -21.71 8.59
N GLN A 481 14.52 -21.77 8.29
CA GLN A 481 13.90 -22.89 7.57
C GLN A 481 13.45 -22.46 6.16
N PRO A 482 13.30 -23.42 5.23
CA PRO A 482 12.66 -23.14 3.94
C PRO A 482 11.25 -22.60 4.13
N THR A 483 10.84 -21.74 3.19
CA THR A 483 9.46 -21.25 3.11
C THR A 483 8.52 -22.41 2.77
N VAL A 484 7.44 -22.55 3.55
CA VAL A 484 6.39 -23.55 3.28
C VAL A 484 5.22 -22.83 2.63
N VAL A 485 4.77 -23.31 1.48
CA VAL A 485 3.66 -22.70 0.72
C VAL A 485 2.53 -23.70 0.56
N ASN A 486 1.32 -23.30 0.95
CA ASN A 486 0.10 -24.04 0.70
C ASN A 486 -0.71 -23.34 -0.40
N VAL A 487 -1.23 -24.10 -1.36
CA VAL A 487 -2.06 -23.59 -2.45
C VAL A 487 -3.51 -24.00 -2.21
N HIS A 488 -4.37 -23.01 -2.02
CA HIS A 488 -5.81 -23.19 -1.86
C HIS A 488 -6.50 -22.83 -3.17
N PHE A 489 -7.21 -23.76 -3.79
CA PHE A 489 -7.85 -23.51 -5.09
C PHE A 489 -9.22 -24.17 -5.24
N ARG A 490 -9.97 -23.78 -6.27
CA ARG A 490 -11.19 -24.48 -6.70
C ARG A 490 -10.82 -25.60 -7.66
N ARG A 491 -11.10 -26.84 -7.26
CA ARG A 491 -11.03 -28.02 -8.14
C ARG A 491 -12.15 -28.02 -9.17
#